data_AF-A0A7Y1VEG8-F1
#
_entry.id   AF-A0A7Y1VEG8-F1
#
_cell.length_a   1.000
_cell.length_b   1.000
_cell.length_c   1.000
_cell.angle_alpha   90.00
_cell.angle_beta   90.00
_cell.angle_gamma   90.00
#
_symmetry.space_group_name_H-M   'P 1'
#
loop_
_entity.id
_entity.type
_entity.pdbx_description
1 polymer ?
#
loop_
_entity_poly.entity_id
_entity_poly.type
_entity_poly.pdbx_seq_one_letter_code
_entity_poly.pdbx_strand_id
1 'polypeptide(L)'
;GKYFKYAIGEILLVVIGILIALQINNWNERRIKGHAEIQFYKNTKQQLLDDVQNLTSQRSYNSKYMNEFNNAIKLIGDNDRSQKDSLGKIAMNITRYSDFDRQGNIYETTVNSGDIKLLRNVEIIDGLRRLEETYMYLNRMESIHFDAIMSMVPDLKQAMRFTTVEVENENMLYTYEFQNLFALSIKIMIEKEEIYDRALSEIDAIISLMENEIEQAK
;
A
#
# COMPACT_ATOMS: atom_id res chain seq x y z
N GLY A 1 74.69 12.76 -1.15
CA GLY A 1 73.34 13.20 -1.56
C GLY A 1 72.67 12.39 -2.67
N LYS A 2 73.40 11.68 -3.56
CA LYS A 2 72.80 10.93 -4.69
C LYS A 2 71.82 9.82 -4.27
N TYR A 3 72.16 9.05 -3.23
CA TYR A 3 71.29 8.00 -2.69
C TYR A 3 69.99 8.51 -2.06
N PHE A 4 70.03 9.68 -1.42
CA PHE A 4 68.86 10.29 -0.80
C PHE A 4 67.82 10.74 -1.83
N LYS A 5 68.27 11.32 -2.95
CA LYS A 5 67.38 11.68 -4.06
C LYS A 5 66.76 10.45 -4.74
N TYR A 6 67.53 9.37 -4.85
CA TYR A 6 67.05 8.10 -5.41
C TYR A 6 65.99 7.45 -4.51
N ALA A 7 66.24 7.35 -3.21
CA ALA A 7 65.29 6.78 -2.25
C ALA A 7 63.97 7.56 -2.16
N ILE A 8 64.02 8.90 -2.26
CA ILE A 8 62.80 9.74 -2.32
C ILE A 8 62.01 9.46 -3.61
N GLY A 9 62.69 9.32 -4.74
CA GLY A 9 62.05 8.98 -6.01
C GLY A 9 61.33 7.64 -5.96
N GLU A 10 61.95 6.62 -5.35
CA GLU A 10 61.38 5.29 -5.20
C GLU A 10 60.15 5.28 -4.28
N ILE A 11 60.21 5.98 -3.13
CA ILE A 11 59.06 6.15 -2.23
C ILE A 11 57.91 6.87 -2.94
N LEU A 12 58.18 7.96 -3.66
CA LEU A 12 57.13 8.68 -4.41
C LEU A 12 56.48 7.80 -5.48
N LEU A 13 57.26 6.97 -6.17
CA LEU A 13 56.77 6.07 -7.20
C LEU A 13 55.88 4.97 -6.60
N VAL A 14 56.26 4.41 -5.45
CA VAL A 14 55.43 3.46 -4.68
C VAL A 14 54.13 4.12 -4.21
N VAL A 15 54.21 5.34 -3.66
CA VAL A 15 53.02 6.07 -3.19
C VAL A 15 52.06 6.37 -4.34
N ILE A 16 52.55 6.81 -5.50
CA ILE A 16 51.72 7.01 -6.70
C ILE A 16 51.06 5.69 -7.13
N GLY A 17 51.79 4.58 -7.11
CA GLY A 17 51.25 3.25 -7.42
C GLY A 17 50.10 2.86 -6.50
N ILE A 18 50.25 3.06 -5.19
CA ILE A 18 49.20 2.79 -4.20
C ILE A 18 47.97 3.69 -4.42
N LEU A 19 48.19 4.98 -4.67
CA LEU A 19 47.10 5.93 -4.90
C LEU A 19 46.29 5.58 -6.16
N ILE A 20 46.95 5.20 -7.26
CA ILE A 20 46.28 4.76 -8.48
C ILE A 20 45.50 3.47 -8.23
N ALA A 21 46.08 2.49 -7.53
CA ALA A 21 45.39 1.26 -7.17
C ALA A 21 44.13 1.52 -6.33
N LEU A 22 44.23 2.40 -5.32
CA LEU A 22 43.08 2.82 -4.51
C LEU A 22 42.02 3.55 -5.33
N GLN A 23 42.42 4.42 -6.26
CA GLN A 23 41.49 5.12 -7.14
C GLN A 23 40.72 4.16 -8.06
N ILE A 24 41.41 3.19 -8.68
CA ILE A 24 40.78 2.18 -9.53
C ILE A 24 39.80 1.33 -8.72
N ASN A 25 40.19 0.91 -7.51
CA ASN A 25 39.31 0.14 -6.63
C ASN A 25 38.06 0.95 -6.24
N ASN A 26 38.23 2.19 -5.79
CA ASN A 26 37.13 3.09 -5.42
C ASN A 26 36.18 3.36 -6.61
N TRP A 27 36.72 3.52 -7.82
CA TRP A 27 35.91 3.71 -9.03
C TRP A 27 35.09 2.46 -9.35
N ASN A 28 35.70 1.28 -9.29
CA ASN A 28 34.98 0.02 -9.51
C ASN A 28 33.89 -0.23 -8.46
N GLU A 29 34.17 0.05 -7.18
CA GLU A 29 33.17 -0.02 -6.11
C GLU A 29 31.99 0.94 -6.34
N ARG A 30 32.25 2.19 -6.74
CA ARG A 30 31.19 3.15 -7.07
C ARG A 30 30.32 2.68 -8.23
N ARG A 31 30.93 2.09 -9.26
CA ARG A 31 30.22 1.52 -10.41
C ARG A 31 29.30 0.37 -9.99
N ILE A 32 29.83 -0.57 -9.20
CA ILE A 32 29.05 -1.72 -8.69
C ILE A 32 27.86 -1.25 -7.83
N LYS A 33 28.10 -0.30 -6.91
CA LYS A 33 27.05 0.27 -6.06
C LYS A 33 25.97 0.98 -6.88
N GLY A 34 26.37 1.77 -7.90
CA GLY A 34 25.42 2.45 -8.79
C GLY A 34 24.57 1.46 -9.59
N HIS A 35 25.13 0.36 -10.09
CA HIS A 35 24.34 -0.67 -10.77
C HIS A 35 23.34 -1.37 -9.82
N ALA A 36 23.75 -1.65 -8.57
CA ALA A 36 22.86 -2.23 -7.58
C ALA A 36 21.71 -1.27 -7.20
N GLU A 37 22.00 0.02 -7.04
CA GLU A 37 21.01 1.07 -6.78
C GLU A 37 19.96 1.17 -7.90
N ILE A 38 20.39 1.21 -9.17
CA ILE A 38 19.46 1.25 -10.31
C ILE A 38 18.64 -0.04 -10.42
N GLN A 39 19.22 -1.20 -10.12
CA GLN A 39 18.47 -2.45 -10.11
C GLN A 39 17.43 -2.47 -8.98
N PHE A 40 17.78 -1.94 -7.81
CA PHE A 40 16.84 -1.75 -6.71
C PHE A 40 15.66 -0.87 -7.15
N TYR A 41 15.91 0.31 -7.72
CA TYR A 41 14.83 1.20 -8.17
C TYR A 41 13.91 0.55 -9.19
N LYS A 42 14.43 -0.21 -10.15
CA LYS A 42 13.61 -0.93 -11.14
C LYS A 42 12.72 -2.00 -10.49
N ASN A 43 13.29 -2.80 -9.59
CA ASN A 43 12.56 -3.87 -8.91
C ASN A 43 11.48 -3.30 -8.00
N THR A 44 11.83 -2.28 -7.20
CA THR A 44 10.89 -1.62 -6.29
C THR A 44 9.79 -0.92 -7.05
N LYS A 45 10.11 -0.19 -8.13
CA LYS A 45 9.10 0.41 -9.01
C LYS A 45 8.09 -0.63 -9.51
N GLN A 46 8.54 -1.79 -9.97
CA GLN A 46 7.63 -2.84 -10.43
C GLN A 46 6.69 -3.32 -9.31
N GLN A 47 7.21 -3.55 -8.11
CA GLN A 47 6.39 -3.92 -6.95
C GLN A 47 5.35 -2.84 -6.61
N LEU A 48 5.75 -1.57 -6.66
CA LEU A 48 4.84 -0.44 -6.41
C LEU A 48 3.74 -0.34 -7.50
N LEU A 49 4.05 -0.65 -8.75
CA LEU A 49 3.04 -0.73 -9.81
C LEU A 49 2.04 -1.87 -9.59
N ASP A 50 2.51 -3.01 -9.10
CA ASP A 50 1.63 -4.13 -8.74
C ASP A 50 0.72 -3.73 -7.55
N ASP A 51 1.26 -3.01 -6.57
CA ASP A 51 0.49 -2.45 -5.45
C ASP A 51 -0.58 -1.46 -5.94
N VAL A 52 -0.28 -0.58 -6.91
CA VAL A 52 -1.26 0.33 -7.55
C VAL A 52 -2.43 -0.44 -8.17
N GLN A 53 -2.15 -1.55 -8.87
CA GLN A 53 -3.20 -2.37 -9.48
C GLN A 53 -4.11 -3.00 -8.43
N ASN A 54 -3.53 -3.51 -7.33
CA ASN A 54 -4.29 -4.07 -6.22
C ASN A 54 -5.15 -2.99 -5.56
N LEU A 55 -4.54 -1.87 -5.13
CA LEU A 55 -5.24 -0.74 -4.51
C LEU A 55 -6.41 -0.26 -5.37
N THR A 56 -6.19 -0.05 -6.67
CA THR A 56 -7.24 0.38 -7.61
C THR A 56 -8.39 -0.62 -7.70
N SER A 57 -8.08 -1.92 -7.67
CA SER A 57 -9.10 -2.98 -7.68
C SER A 57 -9.92 -2.99 -6.38
N GLN A 58 -9.26 -2.84 -5.23
CA GLN A 58 -9.91 -2.77 -3.92
C GLN A 58 -10.81 -1.54 -3.80
N ARG A 59 -10.37 -0.38 -4.29
CA ARG A 59 -11.17 0.84 -4.37
C ARG A 59 -12.43 0.67 -5.21
N SER A 60 -12.29 0.07 -6.39
CA SER A 60 -13.45 -0.20 -7.26
C SER A 60 -14.45 -1.12 -6.57
N TYR A 61 -13.96 -2.16 -5.88
CA TYR A 61 -14.79 -3.06 -5.08
C TYR A 61 -15.52 -2.31 -3.96
N ASN A 62 -14.79 -1.50 -3.19
CA ASN A 62 -15.30 -0.69 -2.10
C ASN A 62 -16.39 0.29 -2.58
N SER A 63 -16.10 1.06 -3.63
CA SER A 63 -17.05 2.00 -4.25
C SER A 63 -18.35 1.33 -4.72
N LYS A 64 -18.26 0.13 -5.30
CA LYS A 64 -19.44 -0.64 -5.72
C LYS A 64 -20.39 -0.90 -4.55
N TYR A 65 -19.90 -1.48 -3.45
CA TYR A 65 -20.77 -1.82 -2.31
C TYR A 65 -21.21 -0.58 -1.53
N MET A 66 -20.39 0.47 -1.48
CA MET A 66 -20.79 1.74 -0.88
C MET A 66 -22.03 2.33 -1.59
N ASN A 67 -22.11 2.22 -2.92
CA ASN A 67 -23.31 2.64 -3.67
C ASN A 67 -24.52 1.76 -3.36
N GLU A 68 -24.35 0.44 -3.23
CA GLU A 68 -25.42 -0.48 -2.83
C GLU A 68 -25.95 -0.13 -1.42
N PHE A 69 -25.05 0.13 -0.46
CA PHE A 69 -25.41 0.49 0.91
C PHE A 69 -26.12 1.84 0.99
N ASN A 70 -25.70 2.84 0.20
CA ASN A 70 -26.43 4.11 0.10
C ASN A 70 -27.86 3.90 -0.41
N ASN A 71 -28.05 3.01 -1.40
CA ASN A 71 -29.39 2.66 -1.87
C ASN A 71 -30.21 1.96 -0.78
N ALA A 72 -29.61 1.04 -0.01
CA ALA A 72 -30.30 0.40 1.11
C ALA A 72 -30.73 1.40 2.19
N ILE A 73 -29.87 2.37 2.54
CA ILE A 73 -30.23 3.44 3.48
C ILE A 73 -31.46 4.20 2.98
N LYS A 74 -31.50 4.54 1.69
CA LYS A 74 -32.64 5.23 1.08
C LYS A 74 -33.92 4.38 1.13
N LEU A 75 -33.85 3.11 0.71
CA LEU A 75 -35.00 2.18 0.74
C LEU A 75 -35.59 2.04 2.14
N ILE A 76 -34.72 1.97 3.17
CA ILE A 76 -35.16 1.89 4.56
C ILE A 76 -35.79 3.21 5.01
N GLY A 77 -35.16 4.35 4.70
CA GLY A 77 -35.66 5.68 5.08
C GLY A 77 -37.01 6.02 4.45
N ASP A 78 -37.22 5.61 3.19
CA ASP A 78 -38.48 5.74 2.47
C ASP A 78 -39.52 4.69 2.90
N ASN A 79 -39.11 3.68 3.68
CA ASN A 79 -39.90 2.51 4.07
C ASN A 79 -40.55 1.79 2.86
N ASP A 80 -39.81 1.72 1.74
CA ASP A 80 -40.30 1.08 0.49
C ASP A 80 -40.21 -0.44 0.57
N ARG A 81 -41.25 -1.04 1.17
CA ARG A 81 -41.36 -2.48 1.39
C ARG A 81 -41.55 -3.31 0.12
N SER A 82 -41.88 -2.66 -1.01
CA SER A 82 -42.01 -3.36 -2.29
C SER A 82 -40.67 -3.94 -2.77
N GLN A 83 -39.55 -3.42 -2.26
CA GLN A 83 -38.19 -3.80 -2.62
C GLN A 83 -37.51 -4.71 -1.60
N LYS A 84 -38.26 -5.40 -0.73
CA LYS A 84 -37.68 -6.21 0.36
C LYS A 84 -36.66 -7.26 -0.10
N ASP A 85 -36.90 -7.92 -1.24
CA ASP A 85 -35.98 -8.95 -1.75
C ASP A 85 -34.68 -8.32 -2.25
N SER A 86 -34.77 -7.13 -2.86
CA SER A 86 -33.61 -6.33 -3.26
C SER A 86 -32.82 -5.88 -2.02
N LEU A 87 -33.51 -5.37 -0.99
CA LEU A 87 -32.89 -4.92 0.25
C LEU A 87 -32.23 -6.07 1.01
N GLY A 88 -32.86 -7.25 1.05
CA GLY A 88 -32.30 -8.45 1.66
C GLY A 88 -31.00 -8.92 0.99
N LYS A 89 -30.91 -8.83 -0.34
CA LYS A 89 -29.66 -9.10 -1.07
C LYS A 89 -28.55 -8.10 -0.70
N ILE A 90 -28.89 -6.81 -0.64
CA ILE A 90 -27.93 -5.77 -0.23
C ILE A 90 -27.49 -5.98 1.22
N ALA A 91 -28.39 -6.39 2.11
CA ALA A 91 -28.07 -6.72 3.50
C ALA A 91 -27.04 -7.85 3.61
N MET A 92 -27.17 -8.92 2.81
CA MET A 92 -26.14 -9.97 2.75
C MET A 92 -24.79 -9.44 2.26
N ASN A 93 -24.80 -8.43 1.40
CA ASN A 93 -23.58 -7.79 0.90
C ASN A 93 -22.84 -6.96 1.96
N ILE A 94 -23.41 -6.70 3.15
CA ILE A 94 -22.64 -6.15 4.30
C ILE A 94 -21.42 -7.03 4.61
N THR A 95 -21.51 -8.34 4.35
CA THR A 95 -20.39 -9.26 4.55
C THR A 95 -19.31 -9.19 3.47
N ARG A 96 -19.52 -8.38 2.42
CA ARG A 96 -18.56 -8.14 1.34
C ARG A 96 -17.75 -6.89 1.66
N TYR A 97 -16.44 -7.05 1.77
CA TYR A 97 -15.50 -5.96 2.01
C TYR A 97 -14.28 -6.12 1.11
N SER A 98 -13.65 -5.01 0.75
CA SER A 98 -12.30 -5.04 0.20
C SER A 98 -11.33 -5.57 1.25
N ASP A 99 -10.25 -6.22 0.83
CA ASP A 99 -9.29 -6.87 1.72
C ASP A 99 -7.88 -6.67 1.16
N PHE A 100 -7.39 -5.42 1.29
CA PHE A 100 -6.01 -5.14 0.95
C PHE A 100 -5.08 -5.66 2.07
N ASP A 101 -4.19 -6.57 1.74
CA ASP A 101 -3.15 -7.04 2.66
C ASP A 101 -1.78 -6.94 2.00
N ARG A 102 -1.02 -5.90 2.36
CA ARG A 102 0.40 -5.83 2.00
C ARG A 102 1.22 -6.62 3.02
N GLN A 103 1.68 -7.79 2.61
CA GLN A 103 2.55 -8.65 3.44
C GLN A 103 4.04 -8.32 3.30
N GLY A 104 4.44 -7.55 2.29
CA GLY A 104 5.85 -7.25 1.98
C GLY A 104 6.24 -5.84 2.41
N ASN A 105 7.08 -5.74 3.45
CA ASN A 105 7.62 -4.48 3.93
C ASN A 105 8.88 -4.09 3.14
N ILE A 106 8.71 -3.30 2.07
CA ILE A 106 9.81 -2.88 1.19
C ILE A 106 10.85 -2.11 2.01
N TYR A 107 10.40 -1.17 2.85
CA TYR A 107 11.30 -0.31 3.63
C TYR A 107 12.10 -1.12 4.67
N GLU A 108 11.43 -1.92 5.50
CA GLU A 108 12.09 -2.76 6.51
C GLU A 108 13.02 -3.79 5.87
N THR A 109 12.62 -4.43 4.77
CA THR A 109 13.50 -5.37 4.06
C THR A 109 14.76 -4.66 3.57
N THR A 110 14.62 -3.44 3.02
CA THR A 110 15.74 -2.62 2.55
C THR A 110 16.66 -2.16 3.70
N VAL A 111 16.09 -1.87 4.87
CA VAL A 111 16.86 -1.53 6.08
C VAL A 111 17.61 -2.76 6.60
N ASN A 112 16.91 -3.90 6.72
CA ASN A 112 17.43 -5.14 7.31
C ASN A 112 18.49 -5.82 6.42
N SER A 113 18.35 -5.74 5.09
CA SER A 113 19.37 -6.23 4.16
C SER A 113 20.63 -5.34 4.13
N GLY A 114 20.52 -4.11 4.62
CA GLY A 114 21.57 -3.10 4.51
C GLY A 114 21.62 -2.39 3.15
N ASP A 115 20.72 -2.74 2.23
CA ASP A 115 20.62 -2.14 0.89
C ASP A 115 20.29 -0.65 0.95
N ILE A 116 19.71 -0.16 2.04
CA ILE A 116 19.48 1.27 2.27
C ILE A 116 20.77 2.10 2.14
N LYS A 117 21.94 1.52 2.43
CA LYS A 117 23.26 2.20 2.29
C LYS A 117 23.69 2.37 0.83
N LEU A 118 23.04 1.67 -0.10
CA LEU A 118 23.29 1.78 -1.54
C LEU A 118 22.54 2.97 -2.13
N LEU A 119 21.43 3.37 -1.51
CA LEU A 119 20.52 4.40 -2.01
C LEU A 119 21.01 5.80 -1.63
N ARG A 120 21.20 6.65 -2.64
CA ARG A 120 21.69 8.02 -2.47
C ARG A 120 20.56 9.03 -2.35
N ASN A 121 19.45 8.78 -3.04
CA ASN A 121 18.30 9.66 -3.00
C ASN A 121 17.51 9.46 -1.70
N VAL A 122 17.68 10.40 -0.77
CA VAL A 122 17.03 10.38 0.56
C VAL A 122 15.52 10.56 0.45
N GLU A 123 15.03 11.29 -0.56
CA GLU A 123 13.59 11.50 -0.75
C GLU A 123 12.87 10.19 -1.10
N ILE A 124 13.52 9.31 -1.86
CA ILE A 124 13.00 7.95 -2.13
C ILE A 124 12.94 7.13 -0.84
N ILE A 125 13.98 7.18 -0.01
CA ILE A 125 14.02 6.46 1.28
C ILE A 125 12.89 6.95 2.19
N ASP A 126 12.75 8.26 2.34
CA ASP A 126 11.71 8.87 3.16
C ASP A 126 10.30 8.60 2.61
N GLY A 127 10.15 8.59 1.28
CA GLY A 127 8.92 8.20 0.60
C GLY A 127 8.52 6.77 0.93
N LEU A 128 9.44 5.81 0.78
CA LEU A 128 9.19 4.40 1.12
C LEU A 128 8.84 4.22 2.59
N ARG A 129 9.48 4.96 3.51
CA ARG A 129 9.14 4.93 4.94
C ARG A 129 7.70 5.42 5.19
N ARG A 130 7.31 6.55 4.61
CA ARG A 130 5.95 7.10 4.75
C ARG A 130 4.90 6.15 4.15
N LEU A 131 5.20 5.60 2.98
CA LEU A 131 4.31 4.63 2.35
C LEU A 131 4.10 3.39 3.23
N GLU A 132 5.15 2.92 3.91
CA GLU A 132 5.04 1.83 4.87
C GLU A 132 4.10 2.17 6.04
N GLU A 133 4.21 3.37 6.60
CA GLU A 133 3.29 3.86 7.64
C GLU A 133 1.83 3.90 7.13
N THR A 134 1.62 4.33 5.88
CA THR A 134 0.32 4.33 5.22
C THR A 134 -0.22 2.91 5.04
N TYR A 135 0.61 1.95 4.59
CA TYR A 135 0.21 0.54 4.45
C TYR A 135 -0.17 -0.10 5.79
N MET A 136 0.59 0.16 6.86
CA MET A 136 0.25 -0.32 8.19
C MET A 136 -1.11 0.20 8.67
N TYR A 137 -1.41 1.48 8.39
CA TYR A 137 -2.72 2.05 8.72
C TYR A 137 -3.84 1.45 7.86
N LEU A 138 -3.56 1.22 6.58
CA LEU A 138 -4.51 0.61 5.65
C LEU A 138 -4.89 -0.81 6.09
N ASN A 139 -3.92 -1.70 6.36
CA ASN A 139 -4.17 -3.07 6.86
C ASN A 139 -4.97 -3.06 8.18
N ARG A 140 -4.75 -2.05 9.04
CA ARG A 140 -5.53 -1.87 10.27
C ARG A 140 -6.98 -1.52 9.97
N MET A 141 -7.23 -0.63 9.03
CA MET A 141 -8.60 -0.26 8.63
C MET A 141 -9.35 -1.42 7.97
N GLU A 142 -8.64 -2.28 7.24
CA GLU A 142 -9.17 -3.54 6.72
C GLU A 142 -9.65 -4.46 7.85
N SER A 143 -8.81 -4.64 8.87
CA SER A 143 -9.14 -5.41 10.07
C SER A 143 -10.33 -4.82 10.84
N ILE A 144 -10.35 -3.49 11.02
CA ILE A 144 -11.48 -2.79 11.68
C ILE A 144 -12.78 -3.01 10.90
N HIS A 145 -12.75 -2.97 9.57
CA HIS A 145 -13.94 -3.23 8.77
C HIS A 145 -14.43 -4.67 8.94
N PHE A 146 -13.52 -5.65 8.91
CA PHE A 146 -13.86 -7.04 9.17
C PHE A 146 -14.50 -7.24 10.56
N ASP A 147 -13.92 -6.66 11.61
CA ASP A 147 -14.45 -6.74 12.98
C ASP A 147 -15.83 -6.10 13.09
N ALA A 148 -16.03 -4.94 12.43
CA ALA A 148 -17.33 -4.30 12.35
C ALA A 148 -18.35 -5.23 11.69
N ILE A 149 -18.02 -5.86 10.55
CA ILE A 149 -18.90 -6.82 9.87
C ILE A 149 -19.25 -8.00 10.79
N MET A 150 -18.26 -8.59 11.47
CA MET A 150 -18.50 -9.70 12.39
C MET A 150 -19.47 -9.31 13.52
N SER A 151 -19.40 -8.06 13.99
CA SER A 151 -20.34 -7.54 14.99
C SER A 151 -21.78 -7.39 14.46
N MET A 152 -21.96 -7.23 13.14
CA MET A 152 -23.27 -7.08 12.47
C MET A 152 -23.90 -8.42 12.07
N VAL A 153 -23.12 -9.52 12.00
CA VAL A 153 -23.61 -10.85 11.62
C VAL A 153 -24.82 -11.33 12.45
N PRO A 154 -24.91 -11.10 13.78
CA PRO A 154 -26.08 -11.47 14.57
C PRO A 154 -27.37 -10.78 14.10
N ASP A 155 -27.31 -9.51 13.70
CA ASP A 155 -28.48 -8.78 13.20
C ASP A 155 -28.90 -9.29 11.82
N LEU A 156 -27.92 -9.56 10.95
CA LEU A 156 -28.17 -10.21 9.65
C LEU A 156 -28.86 -11.57 9.84
N LYS A 157 -28.39 -12.39 10.79
CA LYS A 157 -28.99 -13.71 11.09
C LYS A 157 -30.42 -13.62 11.62
N GLN A 158 -30.77 -12.55 12.34
CA GLN A 158 -32.13 -12.34 12.82
C GLN A 158 -33.07 -11.86 11.70
N ALA A 159 -32.55 -11.10 10.73
CA ALA A 159 -33.32 -10.59 9.62
C ALA A 159 -33.47 -11.58 8.44
N MET A 160 -32.48 -12.44 8.23
CA MET A 160 -32.29 -13.16 6.97
C MET A 160 -32.03 -14.67 7.15
N ARG A 161 -32.55 -15.49 6.21
CA ARG A 161 -32.12 -16.87 6.01
C ARG A 161 -30.94 -16.92 5.04
N PHE A 162 -29.74 -17.20 5.56
CA PHE A 162 -28.52 -17.14 4.75
C PHE A 162 -28.43 -18.20 3.64
N THR A 163 -29.06 -19.36 3.82
CA THR A 163 -29.00 -20.46 2.83
C THR A 163 -29.77 -20.15 1.55
N THR A 164 -30.83 -19.36 1.64
CA THR A 164 -31.70 -19.01 0.50
C THR A 164 -31.63 -17.53 0.15
N VAL A 165 -30.99 -16.70 0.99
CA VAL A 165 -30.93 -15.25 0.88
C VAL A 165 -32.35 -14.65 0.91
N GLU A 166 -33.21 -15.19 1.77
CA GLU A 166 -34.58 -14.74 1.96
C GLU A 166 -34.72 -13.88 3.22
N VAL A 167 -35.59 -12.87 3.16
CA VAL A 167 -35.93 -12.02 4.30
C VAL A 167 -36.94 -12.75 5.19
N GLU A 168 -36.55 -13.07 6.42
CA GLU A 168 -37.40 -13.73 7.42
C GLU A 168 -38.11 -12.72 8.32
N ASN A 169 -37.41 -11.65 8.69
CA ASN A 169 -37.95 -10.58 9.53
C ASN A 169 -37.90 -9.25 8.78
N GLU A 170 -38.92 -9.03 7.94
CA GLU A 170 -39.05 -7.81 7.16
C GLU A 170 -39.10 -6.56 8.05
N ASN A 171 -39.82 -6.61 9.18
CA ASN A 171 -39.93 -5.45 10.05
C ASN A 171 -38.58 -4.99 10.61
N MET A 172 -37.69 -5.93 10.93
CA MET A 172 -36.33 -5.62 11.38
C MET A 172 -35.52 -4.91 10.28
N LEU A 173 -35.65 -5.37 9.03
CA LEU A 173 -34.89 -4.85 7.89
C LEU A 173 -35.12 -3.35 7.62
N TYR A 174 -36.30 -2.84 7.99
CA TYR A 174 -36.69 -1.43 7.81
C TYR A 174 -36.58 -0.59 9.10
N THR A 175 -35.84 -1.07 10.11
CA THR A 175 -35.56 -0.29 11.33
C THR A 175 -34.40 0.66 11.13
N TYR A 176 -34.34 1.72 11.95
CA TYR A 176 -33.18 2.62 11.94
C TYR A 176 -31.93 1.90 12.47
N GLU A 177 -32.07 0.93 13.37
CA GLU A 177 -30.98 0.09 13.84
C GLU A 177 -30.36 -0.72 12.69
N PHE A 178 -31.18 -1.31 11.82
CA PHE A 178 -30.69 -2.02 10.64
C PHE A 178 -30.08 -1.08 9.60
N GLN A 179 -30.67 0.12 9.43
CA GLN A 179 -30.10 1.18 8.59
C GLN A 179 -28.69 1.59 9.06
N ASN A 180 -28.45 1.63 10.38
CA ASN A 180 -27.17 2.00 10.97
C ASN A 180 -26.05 1.02 10.61
N LEU A 181 -26.36 -0.25 10.29
CA LEU A 181 -25.35 -1.21 9.83
C LEU A 181 -24.71 -0.72 8.52
N PHE A 182 -25.53 -0.35 7.54
CA PHE A 182 -25.08 0.22 6.28
C PHE A 182 -24.35 1.55 6.47
N ALA A 183 -24.87 2.43 7.33
CA ALA A 183 -24.25 3.74 7.58
C ALA A 183 -22.86 3.59 8.21
N LEU A 184 -22.69 2.65 9.14
CA LEU A 184 -21.40 2.37 9.75
C LEU A 184 -20.41 1.78 8.74
N SER A 185 -20.84 0.80 7.93
CA SER A 185 -20.01 0.26 6.84
C SER A 185 -19.55 1.37 5.89
N ILE A 186 -20.45 2.22 5.41
CA ILE A 186 -20.11 3.35 4.53
C ILE A 186 -19.08 4.27 5.18
N LYS A 187 -19.25 4.62 6.47
CA LYS A 187 -18.31 5.50 7.17
C LYS A 187 -16.89 4.92 7.19
N ILE A 188 -16.76 3.62 7.48
CA ILE A 188 -15.46 2.93 7.46
C ILE A 188 -14.89 2.89 6.02
N MET A 189 -15.75 2.61 5.04
CA MET A 189 -15.36 2.53 3.62
C MET A 189 -14.87 3.87 3.05
N ILE A 190 -15.46 5.00 3.48
CA ILE A 190 -15.00 6.35 3.12
C ILE A 190 -13.60 6.61 3.69
N GLU A 191 -13.36 6.27 4.96
CA GLU A 191 -12.04 6.44 5.56
C GLU A 191 -10.99 5.57 4.85
N LYS A 192 -11.36 4.35 4.45
CA LYS A 192 -10.49 3.50 3.63
C LYS A 192 -10.17 4.11 2.27
N GLU A 193 -11.13 4.71 1.57
CA GLU A 193 -10.89 5.43 0.30
C GLU A 193 -9.83 6.52 0.45
N GLU A 194 -9.92 7.33 1.50
CA GLU A 194 -8.95 8.41 1.74
C GLU A 194 -7.51 7.87 1.91
N ILE A 195 -7.37 6.71 2.54
CA ILE A 195 -6.06 6.07 2.75
C ILE A 195 -5.57 5.42 1.47
N TYR A 196 -6.46 4.76 0.69
CA TYR A 196 -6.09 4.25 -0.63
C TYR A 196 -5.60 5.38 -1.55
N ASP A 197 -6.28 6.53 -1.56
CA ASP A 197 -5.88 7.71 -2.31
C ASP A 197 -4.50 8.23 -1.88
N ARG A 198 -4.25 8.29 -0.57
CA ARG A 198 -2.94 8.68 -0.03
C ARG A 198 -1.85 7.72 -0.51
N ALA A 199 -2.05 6.41 -0.37
CA ALA A 199 -1.08 5.40 -0.79
C ALA A 199 -0.76 5.52 -2.28
N LEU A 200 -1.78 5.66 -3.14
CA LEU A 200 -1.61 5.83 -4.58
C LEU A 200 -0.80 7.09 -4.91
N SER A 201 -1.08 8.21 -4.24
CA SER A 201 -0.32 9.46 -4.43
C SER A 201 1.13 9.35 -3.97
N GLU A 202 1.38 8.65 -2.85
CA GLU A 202 2.74 8.41 -2.35
C GLU A 202 3.53 7.51 -3.31
N ILE A 203 2.90 6.45 -3.83
CA ILE A 203 3.50 5.56 -4.83
C ILE A 203 3.89 6.34 -6.09
N ASP A 204 2.99 7.16 -6.64
CA ASP A 204 3.25 7.93 -7.85
C ASP A 204 4.45 8.88 -7.70
N ALA A 205 4.53 9.56 -6.55
CA ALA A 205 5.67 10.42 -6.22
C ALA A 205 6.99 9.65 -6.13
N ILE A 206 6.98 8.48 -5.46
CA ILE A 206 8.17 7.63 -5.32
C ILE A 206 8.62 7.09 -6.68
N ILE A 207 7.68 6.61 -7.50
CA ILE A 207 7.97 6.11 -8.86
C ILE A 207 8.59 7.21 -9.71
N SER A 208 8.05 8.43 -9.67
CA SER A 208 8.59 9.58 -10.41
C SER A 208 10.04 9.88 -10.01
N LEU A 209 10.36 9.83 -8.72
CA LEU A 209 11.74 9.99 -8.24
C LEU A 209 12.66 8.86 -8.74
N MET A 210 12.21 7.60 -8.66
CA MET A 210 12.97 6.45 -9.16
C MET A 210 13.22 6.53 -10.68
N GLU A 211 12.24 6.98 -11.45
CA GLU A 211 12.40 7.18 -12.90
C GLU A 211 13.47 8.22 -13.22
N ASN A 212 13.50 9.34 -12.50
CA ASN A 212 14.53 10.37 -12.66
C ASN A 212 15.93 9.82 -12.36
N GLU A 213 16.11 9.05 -11.28
CA GLU A 213 17.39 8.41 -10.95
C GLU A 213 17.82 7.40 -12.03
N ILE A 214 16.87 6.61 -12.55
CA ILE A 214 17.14 5.64 -13.62
C ILE A 214 17.53 6.34 -14.93
N GLU A 215 16.94 7.49 -15.25
CA GLU A 215 17.25 8.25 -16.46
C GLU A 215 18.62 8.93 -16.37
N GLN A 216 18.95 9.53 -15.22
CA GLN A 216 20.26 10.16 -15.00
C GLN A 216 21.44 9.18 -15.02
N ALA A 217 21.17 7.88 -14.82
CA ALA A 217 22.19 6.83 -14.87
C ALA A 217 22.45 6.24 -16.28
N LYS A 218 21.68 6.65 -17.29
CA LYS A 218 21.91 6.28 -18.70
C LYS A 218 22.97 7.17 -19.34
#